data_AF-A0A6V7JTQ1-F1
#
_entry.id   AF-A0A6V7JTQ1-F1
#
_cell.length_a   1.000
_cell.length_b   1.000
_cell.length_c   1.000
_cell.angle_alpha   90.00
_cell.angle_beta   90.00
_cell.angle_gamma   90.00
#
_symmetry.space_group_name_H-M   'P 1'
#
loop_
_entity.id
_entity.type
_entity.pdbx_description
1 polymer ?
#
loop_
_entity_poly.entity_id
_entity_poly.type
_entity_poly.pdbx_seq_one_letter_code
_entity_poly.pdbx_strand_id
1 'polypeptide(L)'
;TTQYTPYQPEIAQGRLESLLNYQTMICDMTGMEVANASLLDEGTAAAEALALAHRHNKRKKLFVSDKVHPQTISVIATRVNSLGLTLDVGDVFNVDTSSKEVAGILLQYPDTTGAVHNYEDVVKRAHADG
;
A
#
# COMPACT_ATOMS: atom_id res chain seq x y z
N THR A 1 10.71 20.88 27.59
CA THR A 1 10.30 19.45 27.66
C THR A 1 10.31 18.91 26.25
N THR A 2 11.03 17.83 25.98
CA THR A 2 10.97 17.19 24.66
C THR A 2 9.57 16.60 24.47
N GLN A 3 8.87 17.02 23.41
CA GLN A 3 7.48 16.60 23.16
C GLN A 3 7.43 15.16 22.60
N TYR A 4 6.35 14.44 22.89
CA TYR A 4 6.07 13.08 22.39
C TYR A 4 4.71 13.06 21.65
N THR A 5 4.07 11.90 21.52
CA THR A 5 2.74 11.76 20.92
C THR A 5 1.75 12.80 21.48
N PRO A 6 0.99 13.52 20.63
CA PRO A 6 0.15 14.64 21.03
C PRO A 6 -1.18 14.16 21.66
N TYR A 7 -1.10 13.46 22.79
CA TYR A 7 -2.27 12.97 23.53
C TYR A 7 -3.11 14.10 24.16
N GLN A 8 -2.53 15.28 24.32
CA GLN A 8 -3.19 16.48 24.83
C GLN A 8 -3.26 17.51 23.70
N PRO A 9 -4.35 17.51 22.91
CA PRO A 9 -4.43 18.30 21.70
C PRO A 9 -4.33 19.81 21.97
N GLU A 10 -4.85 20.29 23.11
CA GLU A 10 -4.89 21.71 23.49
C GLU A 10 -3.49 22.33 23.58
N ILE A 11 -2.48 21.53 23.92
CA ILE A 11 -1.09 21.97 24.06
C ILE A 11 -0.18 21.46 22.93
N ALA A 12 -0.75 20.82 21.91
CA ALA A 12 -0.02 20.23 20.79
C ALA A 12 -0.49 20.72 19.40
N GLN A 13 -1.31 21.79 19.36
CA GLN A 13 -1.94 22.31 18.14
C GLN A 13 -0.93 22.55 17.01
N GLY A 14 0.24 23.14 17.29
CA GLY A 14 1.23 23.41 16.23
C GLY A 14 1.73 22.15 15.51
N ARG A 15 1.94 21.03 16.23
CA ARG A 15 2.33 19.76 15.59
C ARG A 15 1.15 19.09 14.89
N LEU A 16 -0.05 19.17 15.47
CA LEU A 16 -1.25 18.61 14.86
C LEU A 16 -1.59 19.29 13.54
N GLU A 17 -1.46 20.62 13.46
CA GLU A 17 -1.66 21.38 12.23
C GLU A 17 -0.63 20.98 11.15
N SER A 18 0.65 20.82 11.54
CA SER A 18 1.68 20.34 10.61
C SER A 18 1.39 18.92 10.08
N LEU A 19 0.84 18.02 10.92
CA LEU A 19 0.43 16.69 10.48
C LEU A 19 -0.79 16.74 9.55
N LEU A 20 -1.74 17.66 9.79
CA LEU A 20 -2.87 17.88 8.89
C LEU A 20 -2.37 18.37 7.53
N ASN A 21 -1.41 19.28 7.49
CA ASN A 21 -0.78 19.74 6.24
C ASN A 21 -0.09 18.59 5.49
N TYR A 22 0.56 17.67 6.21
CA TYR A 22 1.13 16.45 5.61
C TYR A 22 0.03 15.57 4.99
N GLN A 23 -1.07 15.35 5.69
CA GLN A 23 -2.19 14.56 5.16
C GLN A 23 -2.79 15.19 3.91
N THR A 24 -3.03 16.50 3.92
CA THR A 24 -3.54 17.24 2.75
C THR A 24 -2.60 17.12 1.56
N MET A 25 -1.29 17.31 1.76
CA MET A 25 -0.30 17.17 0.69
C MET A 25 -0.33 15.77 0.06
N ILE A 26 -0.41 14.71 0.88
CA ILE A 26 -0.48 13.34 0.36
C ILE A 26 -1.78 13.10 -0.40
N CYS A 27 -2.93 13.57 0.10
CA CYS A 27 -4.21 13.45 -0.63
C CYS A 27 -4.14 14.17 -1.98
N ASP A 28 -3.63 15.41 -2.02
CA ASP A 28 -3.52 16.19 -3.25
C ASP A 28 -2.60 15.53 -4.29
N MET A 29 -1.48 14.95 -3.85
CA MET A 29 -0.53 14.27 -4.74
C MET A 29 -1.02 12.91 -5.24
N THR A 30 -1.76 12.18 -4.42
CA THR A 30 -2.22 10.81 -4.76
C THR A 30 -3.61 10.79 -5.38
N GLY A 31 -4.38 11.87 -5.25
CA GLY A 31 -5.79 11.93 -5.62
C GLY A 31 -6.70 11.05 -4.73
N MET A 32 -6.21 10.60 -3.57
CA MET A 32 -6.97 9.78 -2.63
C MET A 32 -7.75 10.63 -1.62
N GLU A 33 -8.85 10.09 -1.10
CA GLU A 33 -9.74 10.83 -0.19
C GLU A 33 -9.14 11.05 1.22
N VAL A 34 -8.29 10.13 1.69
CA VAL A 34 -7.77 10.15 3.06
C VAL A 34 -6.32 9.66 3.11
N ALA A 35 -5.49 10.30 3.94
CA ALA A 35 -4.14 9.88 4.28
C ALA A 35 -3.94 9.84 5.82
N ASN A 36 -3.02 9.02 6.29
CA ASN A 36 -2.63 8.97 7.70
C ASN A 36 -1.49 9.97 8.01
N ALA A 37 -1.06 10.02 9.28
CA ALA A 37 -0.03 10.96 9.74
C ALA A 37 1.42 10.47 9.57
N SER A 38 1.62 9.32 8.91
CA SER A 38 2.88 8.65 8.49
C SER A 38 2.84 7.14 8.75
N LEU A 39 3.78 6.42 8.12
CA LEU A 39 4.21 5.07 8.47
C LEU A 39 5.74 5.05 8.60
N LEU A 40 6.32 3.88 8.94
CA LEU A 40 7.76 3.76 9.21
C LEU A 40 8.60 3.89 7.94
N ASP A 41 8.28 3.13 6.90
CA ASP A 41 8.95 3.12 5.61
C ASP A 41 8.02 2.59 4.51
N GLU A 42 8.48 2.62 3.26
CA GLU A 42 7.71 2.16 2.09
C GLU A 42 7.35 0.67 2.18
N GLY A 43 8.30 -0.19 2.56
CA GLY A 43 8.09 -1.64 2.58
C GLY A 43 7.02 -2.05 3.59
N THR A 44 7.08 -1.45 4.78
CA THR A 44 6.07 -1.65 5.82
C THR A 44 4.73 -1.04 5.44
N ALA A 45 4.71 0.13 4.78
CA ALA A 45 3.48 0.73 4.26
C ALA A 45 2.80 -0.15 3.20
N ALA A 46 3.56 -0.70 2.26
CA ALA A 46 3.06 -1.63 1.25
C ALA A 46 2.51 -2.92 1.88
N ALA A 47 3.18 -3.43 2.91
CA ALA A 47 2.71 -4.60 3.65
C ALA A 47 1.40 -4.31 4.42
N GLU A 48 1.24 -3.13 5.01
CA GLU A 48 -0.03 -2.70 5.62
C GLU A 48 -1.15 -2.52 4.59
N ALA A 49 -0.85 -2.02 3.39
CA ALA A 49 -1.84 -1.91 2.32
C ALA A 49 -2.37 -3.29 1.88
N LEU A 50 -1.49 -4.29 1.75
CA LEU A 50 -1.89 -5.66 1.44
C LEU A 50 -2.66 -6.32 2.59
N ALA A 51 -2.30 -6.01 3.85
CA ALA A 51 -3.05 -6.46 5.02
C ALA A 51 -4.45 -5.82 5.08
N LEU A 52 -4.58 -4.54 4.71
CA LEU A 52 -5.87 -3.85 4.57
C LEU A 52 -6.75 -4.53 3.52
N ALA A 53 -6.19 -4.83 2.34
CA ALA A 53 -6.88 -5.52 1.26
C ALA A 53 -7.39 -6.91 1.70
N HIS A 54 -6.52 -7.72 2.33
CA HIS A 54 -6.91 -8.97 2.96
C HIS A 54 -8.00 -8.78 4.02
N ARG A 55 -7.90 -7.75 4.87
CA ARG A 55 -8.90 -7.49 5.91
C ARG A 55 -10.27 -7.13 5.32
N HIS A 56 -10.29 -6.45 4.18
CA HIS A 56 -11.49 -6.02 3.48
C HIS A 56 -12.25 -7.19 2.84
N ASN A 57 -11.59 -8.05 2.05
CA ASN A 57 -12.27 -9.13 1.30
C ASN A 57 -12.01 -10.56 1.81
N LYS A 58 -11.12 -10.74 2.81
CA LYS A 58 -10.74 -12.03 3.44
C LYS A 58 -10.08 -13.07 2.54
N ARG A 59 -9.76 -12.71 1.28
CA ARG A 59 -9.05 -13.59 0.34
C ARG A 59 -7.60 -13.78 0.78
N LYS A 60 -6.99 -14.93 0.49
CA LYS A 60 -5.67 -15.30 1.07
C LYS A 60 -4.47 -15.02 0.19
N LYS A 61 -4.69 -14.79 -1.11
CA LYS A 61 -3.61 -14.61 -2.08
C LYS A 61 -3.32 -13.15 -2.32
N LEU A 62 -2.06 -12.74 -2.28
CA LEU A 62 -1.61 -11.39 -2.58
C LEU A 62 -0.71 -11.46 -3.81
N PHE A 63 -0.82 -10.47 -4.69
CA PHE A 63 0.03 -10.38 -5.88
C PHE A 63 0.88 -9.12 -5.81
N VAL A 64 2.16 -9.24 -6.14
CA VAL A 64 3.11 -8.11 -6.17
C VAL A 64 3.83 -8.11 -7.51
N SER A 65 3.96 -6.94 -8.13
CA SER A 65 4.75 -6.80 -9.36
C SER A 65 6.20 -7.21 -9.14
N ASP A 66 6.79 -7.93 -10.10
CA ASP A 66 8.24 -8.17 -10.17
C ASP A 66 9.06 -6.88 -10.35
N LYS A 67 8.42 -5.75 -10.66
CA LYS A 67 9.03 -4.42 -10.80
C LYS A 67 8.93 -3.54 -9.55
N VAL A 68 8.37 -4.05 -8.45
CA VAL A 68 8.46 -3.40 -7.13
C VAL A 68 9.89 -3.50 -6.60
N HIS A 69 10.30 -2.53 -5.78
CA HIS A 69 11.64 -2.55 -5.21
C HIS A 69 11.94 -3.85 -4.45
N PRO A 70 13.14 -4.44 -4.60
CA PRO A 70 13.45 -5.77 -4.04
C PRO A 70 13.35 -5.81 -2.52
N GLN A 71 13.71 -4.72 -1.83
CA GLN A 71 13.53 -4.61 -0.38
C GLN A 71 12.06 -4.58 0.03
N THR A 72 11.20 -3.90 -0.74
CA THR A 72 9.75 -3.84 -0.51
C THR A 72 9.15 -5.24 -0.64
N ILE A 73 9.53 -6.00 -1.68
CA ILE A 73 9.13 -7.41 -1.85
C ILE A 73 9.59 -8.26 -0.65
N SER A 74 10.82 -8.08 -0.18
CA SER A 74 11.36 -8.84 0.96
C SER A 74 10.59 -8.59 2.27
N VAL A 75 10.25 -7.32 2.55
CA VAL A 75 9.44 -6.94 3.71
C VAL A 75 8.04 -7.53 3.62
N ILE A 76 7.40 -7.44 2.45
CA ILE A 76 6.07 -8.02 2.20
C ILE A 76 6.11 -9.54 2.39
N ALA A 77 7.04 -10.25 1.76
CA ALA A 77 7.16 -11.70 1.87
C ALA A 77 7.26 -12.14 3.34
N THR A 78 8.06 -11.43 4.14
CA THR A 78 8.19 -11.68 5.58
C THR A 78 6.85 -11.50 6.30
N ARG A 79 6.11 -10.42 6.02
CA ARG A 79 4.80 -10.13 6.63
C ARG A 79 3.74 -11.16 6.22
N VAL A 80 3.63 -11.46 4.93
CA VAL A 80 2.68 -12.43 4.37
C VAL A 80 2.89 -13.81 5.00
N ASN A 81 4.14 -14.27 5.08
CA ASN A 81 4.46 -15.56 5.68
C ASN A 81 4.00 -15.64 7.15
N SER A 82 4.21 -14.57 7.93
CA SER A 82 3.75 -14.54 9.33
C SER A 82 2.23 -14.57 9.51
N LEU A 83 1.47 -14.17 8.48
CA LEU A 83 0.01 -14.15 8.48
C LEU A 83 -0.62 -15.41 7.86
N GLY A 84 0.20 -16.34 7.35
CA GLY A 84 -0.29 -17.53 6.65
C GLY A 84 -1.01 -17.22 5.33
N LEU A 85 -0.64 -16.11 4.69
CA LEU A 85 -1.14 -15.70 3.38
C LEU A 85 -0.22 -16.27 2.27
N THR A 86 -0.69 -16.26 1.03
CA THR A 86 0.13 -16.62 -0.13
C THR A 86 0.55 -15.36 -0.89
N LEU A 87 1.80 -15.31 -1.35
CA LEU A 87 2.34 -14.21 -2.13
C LEU A 87 2.82 -14.72 -3.48
N ASP A 88 2.25 -14.18 -4.56
CA ASP A 88 2.73 -14.38 -5.92
C ASP A 88 3.46 -13.12 -6.38
N VAL A 89 4.65 -13.29 -6.94
CA VAL A 89 5.44 -12.20 -7.52
C VAL A 89 5.56 -12.44 -9.02
N GLY A 90 5.19 -11.47 -9.84
CA GLY A 90 5.24 -11.63 -11.29
C GLY A 90 4.78 -10.42 -12.08
N ASP A 91 4.59 -10.64 -13.38
CA ASP A 91 4.10 -9.61 -14.30
C ASP A 91 2.61 -9.32 -14.08
N VAL A 92 2.30 -8.08 -13.72
CA VAL A 92 0.97 -7.60 -13.38
C VAL A 92 0.05 -7.52 -14.59
N PHE A 93 0.61 -7.42 -15.81
CA PHE A 93 -0.20 -7.38 -17.02
C PHE A 93 -0.84 -8.75 -17.30
N ASN A 94 -0.16 -9.81 -16.89
CA ASN A 94 -0.56 -11.20 -17.08
C ASN A 94 -1.19 -11.83 -15.82
N VAL A 95 -1.50 -11.04 -14.79
CA VAL A 95 -2.16 -11.54 -13.58
C VAL A 95 -3.57 -12.06 -13.91
N ASP A 96 -3.89 -13.25 -13.40
CA ASP A 96 -5.22 -13.85 -13.47
C ASP A 96 -6.01 -13.55 -12.18
N THR A 97 -6.94 -12.59 -12.28
CA THR A 97 -7.86 -12.21 -11.20
C THR A 97 -9.19 -12.97 -11.25
N SER A 98 -9.46 -13.72 -12.33
CA SER A 98 -10.75 -14.38 -12.57
C SER A 98 -11.09 -15.47 -11.56
N SER A 99 -10.06 -16.05 -10.95
CA SER A 99 -10.17 -17.03 -9.85
C SER A 99 -10.78 -16.45 -8.57
N LYS A 100 -10.81 -15.11 -8.42
CA LYS A 100 -11.30 -14.39 -7.23
C LYS A 100 -10.60 -14.79 -5.92
N GLU A 101 -9.38 -15.31 -6.01
CA GLU A 101 -8.56 -15.68 -4.85
C GLU A 101 -7.60 -14.55 -4.43
N VAL A 102 -7.35 -13.59 -5.33
CA VAL A 102 -6.44 -12.46 -5.10
C VAL A 102 -7.14 -11.40 -4.26
N ALA A 103 -6.56 -11.10 -3.10
CA ALA A 103 -7.04 -10.12 -2.15
C ALA A 103 -6.63 -8.69 -2.51
N GLY A 104 -5.44 -8.53 -3.10
CA GLY A 104 -4.90 -7.24 -3.50
C GLY A 104 -3.69 -7.41 -4.40
N ILE A 105 -3.46 -6.39 -5.23
CA ILE A 105 -2.34 -6.32 -6.18
C ILE A 105 -1.51 -5.09 -5.82
N LEU A 106 -0.20 -5.25 -5.65
CA LEU A 106 0.74 -4.14 -5.47
C LEU A 106 1.50 -3.85 -6.76
N LEU A 107 1.52 -2.58 -7.14
CA LEU A 107 2.17 -2.03 -8.33
C LEU A 107 3.17 -0.95 -7.89
N GLN A 108 4.25 -0.74 -8.65
CA GLN A 108 5.21 0.35 -8.45
C GLN A 108 5.05 1.39 -9.57
N TYR A 109 5.04 2.68 -9.23
CA TYR A 109 4.91 3.75 -10.22
C TYR A 109 5.73 5.00 -9.84
N PRO A 110 6.73 5.41 -10.66
CA PRO A 110 7.41 4.62 -11.70
C PRO A 110 8.04 3.36 -11.14
N ASP A 111 8.30 2.38 -11.98
CA ASP A 111 8.80 1.08 -11.52
C ASP A 111 10.26 1.13 -11.03
N THR A 112 10.78 0.02 -10.47
CA THR A 112 12.15 -0.01 -9.94
C THR A 112 13.25 0.25 -10.98
N THR A 113 12.92 0.20 -12.27
CA THR A 113 13.82 0.50 -13.39
C THR A 113 13.62 1.92 -13.94
N GLY A 114 12.66 2.66 -13.38
CA GLY A 114 12.29 4.01 -13.81
C GLY A 114 11.27 4.04 -14.94
N ALA A 115 10.71 2.90 -15.36
CA ALA A 115 9.73 2.86 -16.43
C ALA A 115 8.34 3.26 -15.92
N VAL A 116 7.62 3.99 -16.76
CA VAL A 116 6.26 4.46 -16.51
C VAL A 116 5.32 3.61 -17.35
N HIS A 117 4.41 2.92 -16.69
CA HIS A 117 3.44 2.06 -17.35
C HIS A 117 2.00 2.58 -17.14
N ASN A 118 1.10 2.24 -18.05
CA ASN A 118 -0.33 2.47 -17.85
C ASN A 118 -0.96 1.25 -17.17
N TYR A 119 -1.46 1.43 -15.96
CA TYR A 119 -2.11 0.38 -15.17
C TYR A 119 -3.64 0.44 -15.19
N GLU A 120 -4.25 1.34 -15.96
CA GLU A 120 -5.70 1.56 -15.96
C GLU A 120 -6.49 0.27 -16.22
N ASP A 121 -6.09 -0.51 -17.23
CA ASP A 121 -6.76 -1.76 -17.57
C ASP A 121 -6.52 -2.87 -16.52
N VAL A 122 -5.35 -2.88 -15.87
CA VAL A 122 -5.05 -3.81 -14.78
C VAL A 122 -5.96 -3.52 -13.58
N VAL A 123 -6.08 -2.24 -13.21
CA VAL A 123 -6.95 -1.80 -12.09
C VAL A 123 -8.43 -2.07 -12.40
N LYS A 124 -8.89 -1.76 -13.62
CA LYS A 124 -10.28 -2.06 -14.04
C LYS A 124 -10.61 -3.54 -13.95
N ARG A 125 -9.72 -4.43 -14.42
CA ARG A 125 -9.90 -5.88 -14.31
C ARG A 125 -9.93 -6.34 -12.85
N ALA A 126 -8.98 -5.88 -12.04
CA ALA A 126 -8.93 -6.22 -10.62
C ALA A 126 -10.22 -5.81 -9.89
N HIS A 127 -10.74 -4.59 -10.13
CA HIS A 127 -11.99 -4.15 -9.53
C HIS A 127 -13.22 -4.91 -10.03
N ALA A 128 -13.25 -5.34 -11.29
CA ALA A 128 -14.35 -6.13 -11.82
C ALA A 128 -14.47 -7.52 -11.15
N ASP A 129 -13.34 -8.10 -10.75
CA ASP A 129 -13.27 -9.40 -10.08
C ASP A 129 -13.38 -9.33 -8.54
N GLY A 130 -13.39 -8.10 -7.97
CA GLY A 130 -13.52 -7.80 -6.53
C GLY A 130 -12.27 -8.06 -5.71
#